data_AF-A0A851LEV0-F1
#
_entry.id   AF-A0A851LEV0-F1
#
_cell.length_a   1.000
_cell.length_b   1.000
_cell.length_c   1.000
_cell.angle_alpha   90.00
_cell.angle_beta   90.00
_cell.angle_gamma   90.00
#
_symmetry.space_group_name_H-M   'P 1'
#
loop_
_entity.id
_entity.type
_entity.pdbx_description
1 polymer ?
#
loop_
_entity_poly.entity_id
_entity_poly.type
_entity_poly.pdbx_seq_one_letter_code
_entity_poly.pdbx_strand_id
1 'polypeptide(L)'
;MERMVIFCMLFFCSSTALTAAPHKIATYKQLFKTITRLETTVKDKDVELLHTPENPVDECLFTAVTCFQKGVLKLQPENSQKNSTFIQTVRVLKR
;
A
#
# COMPACT_ATOMS: atom_id res chain seq x y z
N MET A 1 -43.61 4.82 -16.72
CA MET A 1 -42.46 5.33 -15.96
C MET A 1 -41.80 4.25 -15.10
N GLU A 2 -42.54 3.28 -14.56
CA GLU A 2 -41.98 2.20 -13.71
C GLU A 2 -40.89 1.35 -14.39
N ARG A 3 -41.05 0.98 -15.67
CA ARG A 3 -39.99 0.25 -16.42
C ARG A 3 -38.68 1.05 -16.57
N MET A 4 -38.76 2.38 -16.66
CA MET A 4 -37.57 3.25 -16.77
C MET A 4 -36.83 3.32 -15.43
N VAL A 5 -37.57 3.30 -14.31
CA VAL A 5 -37.00 3.26 -12.95
C VAL A 5 -36.26 1.95 -12.68
N ILE A 6 -36.82 0.82 -13.12
CA ILE A 6 -36.16 -0.50 -12.99
C ILE A 6 -34.85 -0.55 -13.79
N PHE A 7 -34.85 -0.05 -15.03
CA PHE A 7 -33.64 0.04 -15.84
C PHE A 7 -32.58 0.96 -15.21
N CYS A 8 -32.98 2.12 -14.70
CA CYS A 8 -32.06 3.01 -13.99
C CYS A 8 -31.45 2.34 -12.75
N MET A 9 -32.27 1.69 -11.90
CA MET A 9 -31.78 0.96 -10.73
C MET A 9 -30.75 -0.11 -11.11
N LEU A 10 -31.03 -0.93 -12.13
CA LEU A 10 -30.09 -1.98 -12.58
C LEU A 10 -28.79 -1.39 -13.16
N PHE A 11 -28.87 -0.30 -13.94
CA PHE A 11 -27.70 0.35 -14.51
C PHE A 11 -26.81 1.01 -13.44
N PHE A 12 -27.41 1.72 -12.47
CA PHE A 12 -26.69 2.30 -11.34
C PHE A 12 -26.07 1.23 -10.42
N CYS A 13 -26.78 0.12 -10.13
CA CYS A 13 -26.25 -0.98 -9.34
C CYS A 13 -25.10 -1.74 -10.03
N SER A 14 -25.08 -1.81 -11.36
CA SER A 14 -23.95 -2.41 -12.11
C SER A 14 -22.71 -1.51 -12.14
N SER A 15 -22.90 -0.19 -12.03
CA SER A 15 -21.80 0.79 -12.09
C SER A 15 -20.96 0.81 -10.81
N THR A 16 -21.56 0.52 -9.65
CA THR A 16 -20.85 0.48 -8.36
C THR A 16 -19.92 -0.73 -8.21
N ALA A 17 -20.22 -1.84 -8.89
CA ALA A 17 -19.33 -3.01 -8.92
C ALA A 17 -18.04 -2.76 -9.72
N LEU A 18 -18.10 -1.89 -10.75
CA LEU A 18 -16.97 -1.62 -11.65
C LEU A 18 -15.97 -0.59 -11.09
N THR A 19 -16.36 0.23 -10.10
CA THR A 19 -15.49 1.27 -9.52
C THR A 19 -14.52 0.75 -8.45
N ALA A 20 -14.73 -0.46 -7.92
CA ALA A 20 -13.88 -1.04 -6.88
C ALA A 20 -12.51 -1.52 -7.40
N ALA A 21 -12.44 -2.07 -8.62
CA ALA A 21 -11.19 -2.56 -9.20
C ALA A 21 -10.19 -1.45 -9.59
N PRO A 22 -10.61 -0.33 -10.22
CA PRO A 22 -9.74 0.81 -10.50
C PRO A 22 -9.12 1.41 -9.23
N HIS A 23 -9.91 1.49 -8.14
CA HIS A 23 -9.45 2.01 -6.86
C HIS A 23 -8.30 1.16 -6.29
N LYS A 24 -8.46 -0.18 -6.26
CA LYS A 24 -7.40 -1.09 -5.77
C LYS A 24 -6.12 -0.95 -6.58
N ILE A 25 -6.21 -0.88 -7.91
CA ILE A 25 -5.03 -0.72 -8.78
C ILE A 25 -4.30 0.60 -8.51
N ALA A 26 -5.04 1.70 -8.37
CA ALA A 26 -4.45 3.00 -8.05
C ALA A 26 -3.74 2.98 -6.69
N THR A 27 -4.35 2.35 -5.67
CA THR A 27 -3.75 2.16 -4.35
C THR A 27 -2.44 1.37 -4.44
N TYR A 28 -2.41 0.24 -5.14
CA TYR A 28 -1.18 -0.55 -5.30
C TYR A 28 -0.08 0.20 -6.04
N LYS A 29 -0.42 0.95 -7.09
CA LYS A 29 0.55 1.82 -7.79
C LYS A 29 1.14 2.87 -6.87
N GLN A 30 0.32 3.49 -6.03
CA GLN A 30 0.78 4.49 -5.07
C GLN A 30 1.67 3.87 -3.97
N LEU A 31 1.31 2.68 -3.48
CA LEU A 31 2.14 1.93 -2.54
C LEU A 31 3.51 1.59 -3.14
N PHE A 32 3.54 1.05 -4.36
CA PHE A 32 4.77 0.74 -5.06
C PHE A 32 5.68 1.98 -5.20
N LYS A 33 5.13 3.10 -5.66
CA LYS A 33 5.86 4.37 -5.75
C LYS A 33 6.41 4.83 -4.39
N THR A 34 5.63 4.65 -3.32
CA THR A 34 6.05 4.97 -1.95
C THR A 34 7.22 4.09 -1.51
N ILE A 35 7.17 2.79 -1.80
CA ILE A 35 8.24 1.82 -1.48
C ILE A 35 9.52 2.16 -2.25
N THR A 36 9.44 2.41 -3.56
CA THR A 36 10.62 2.82 -4.35
C THR A 36 11.24 4.11 -3.82
N ARG A 37 10.42 5.06 -3.35
CA ARG A 37 10.94 6.29 -2.72
C ARG A 37 11.64 5.97 -1.40
N LEU A 38 11.06 5.07 -0.58
CA LEU A 38 11.62 4.66 0.71
C LEU A 38 13.01 4.05 0.52
N GLU A 39 13.17 3.15 -0.44
CA GLU A 39 14.44 2.47 -0.78
C GLU A 39 15.60 3.45 -0.94
N THR A 40 15.39 4.55 -1.66
CA THR A 40 16.43 5.57 -1.87
C THR A 40 16.77 6.43 -0.65
N THR A 41 16.06 6.25 0.47
CA THR A 41 16.17 7.08 1.68
C THR A 41 16.49 6.31 2.96
N VAL A 42 16.53 4.98 2.88
CA VAL A 42 16.83 4.08 4.00
C VAL A 42 18.32 3.80 4.06
N LYS A 43 18.83 3.66 5.29
CA LYS A 43 20.19 3.19 5.52
C LYS A 43 20.30 1.70 5.14
N ASP A 44 21.20 1.37 4.23
CA ASP A 44 21.40 0.00 3.74
C ASP A 44 22.56 -0.76 4.45
N LYS A 45 23.32 -0.06 5.32
CA LYS A 45 24.46 -0.64 6.05
C LYS A 45 24.20 -0.72 7.54
N ASP A 46 24.69 -1.80 8.16
CA ASP A 46 24.61 -2.07 9.60
C ASP A 46 23.18 -2.10 10.15
N VAL A 47 22.25 -2.64 9.37
CA VAL A 47 20.83 -2.74 9.74
C VAL A 47 20.48 -4.17 10.17
N GLU A 48 19.59 -4.26 11.15
CA GLU A 48 18.95 -5.53 11.52
C GLU A 48 18.16 -6.06 10.32
N LEU A 49 18.39 -7.33 9.94
CA LEU A 49 17.59 -7.98 8.91
C LEU A 49 16.13 -8.08 9.39
N LEU A 50 15.23 -7.49 8.62
CA LEU A 50 13.80 -7.56 8.91
C LEU A 50 13.23 -8.87 8.40
N HIS A 51 12.50 -9.58 9.26
CA HIS A 51 11.80 -10.79 8.84
C HIS A 51 10.74 -10.45 7.77
N THR A 52 11.00 -10.87 6.54
CA THR A 52 10.14 -10.62 5.38
C THR A 52 9.70 -11.95 4.77
N PRO A 53 8.41 -12.29 4.75
CA PRO A 53 7.92 -13.49 4.06
C PRO A 53 8.10 -13.33 2.54
N GLU A 54 8.87 -14.22 1.92
CA GLU A 54 9.16 -14.14 0.47
C GLU A 54 7.97 -14.61 -0.39
N ASN A 55 7.26 -15.64 0.08
CA ASN A 55 6.10 -16.22 -0.60
C ASN A 55 4.94 -16.41 0.39
N PRO A 56 4.21 -15.34 0.75
CA PRO A 56 3.03 -15.49 1.58
C PRO A 56 1.95 -16.26 0.83
N VAL A 57 1.43 -17.32 1.44
CA VAL A 57 0.18 -17.96 0.98
C VAL A 57 -0.93 -16.90 0.96
N ASP A 58 -1.89 -17.00 0.04
CA ASP A 58 -2.95 -15.98 -0.13
C ASP A 58 -3.67 -15.61 1.17
N GLU A 59 -3.94 -16.62 2.02
CA GLU A 59 -4.59 -16.46 3.32
C GLU A 59 -3.72 -15.67 4.33
N CYS A 60 -2.41 -15.61 4.11
CA CYS A 60 -1.44 -14.91 4.93
C CYS A 60 -1.08 -13.51 4.41
N LEU A 61 -1.62 -13.06 3.27
CA LEU A 61 -1.27 -11.77 2.65
C LEU A 61 -1.42 -10.60 3.62
N PHE A 62 -2.52 -10.55 4.38
CA PHE A 62 -2.77 -9.49 5.36
C PHE A 62 -1.73 -9.51 6.49
N THR A 63 -1.39 -10.71 6.99
CA THR A 63 -0.35 -10.89 8.00
C THR A 63 1.02 -10.47 7.48
N ALA A 64 1.35 -10.83 6.23
CA ALA A 64 2.59 -10.43 5.58
C ALA A 64 2.71 -8.91 5.43
N VAL A 65 1.63 -8.24 5.03
CA VAL A 65 1.56 -6.76 4.99
C VAL A 65 1.77 -6.18 6.39
N THR A 66 1.15 -6.75 7.42
CA THR A 66 1.33 -6.30 8.81
C THR A 66 2.79 -6.46 9.28
N CYS A 67 3.44 -7.58 8.94
CA CYS A 67 4.86 -7.79 9.22
C CYS A 67 5.73 -6.72 8.54
N PHE A 68 5.46 -6.41 7.27
CA PHE A 68 6.13 -5.34 6.55
C PHE A 68 5.95 -3.98 7.23
N GLN A 69 4.71 -3.61 7.58
CA GLN A 69 4.42 -2.33 8.25
C GLN A 69 5.15 -2.18 9.58
N LYS A 70 5.24 -3.25 10.37
CA LYS A 70 6.02 -3.26 11.61
C LYS A 70 7.52 -3.17 11.35
N GLY A 71 8.02 -3.86 10.32
CA GLY A 71 9.42 -3.81 9.90
C GLY A 71 9.86 -2.40 9.51
N VAL A 72 9.03 -1.66 8.77
CA VAL A 72 9.32 -0.28 8.34
C VAL A 72 9.60 0.65 9.54
N LEU A 73 9.02 0.41 10.71
CA LEU A 73 9.26 1.22 11.91
C LEU A 73 10.66 1.03 12.52
N LYS A 74 11.34 -0.07 12.19
CA LYS A 74 12.72 -0.33 12.62
C LYS A 74 13.77 0.29 11.68
N LEU A 75 13.34 0.77 10.51
CA LEU A 75 14.25 1.38 9.55
C LEU A 75 14.78 2.73 10.06
N GLN A 76 15.95 3.09 9.56
CA GLN A 76 16.56 4.38 9.82
C GLN A 76 16.84 5.11 8.51
N PRO A 77 16.76 6.45 8.49
CA PRO A 77 17.14 7.22 7.32
C PRO A 77 18.63 7.06 7.03
N GLU A 78 19.00 7.11 5.76
CA GLU A 78 20.40 7.02 5.34
C GLU A 78 21.25 8.17 5.91
N ASN A 79 20.69 9.38 5.99
CA ASN A 79 21.32 10.56 6.54
C ASN A 79 20.28 11.65 6.91
N SER A 80 20.74 12.72 7.56
CA SER A 80 19.88 13.83 8.00
C SER A 80 19.19 14.57 6.84
N GLN A 81 19.83 14.68 5.69
CA GLN A 81 19.27 15.35 4.51
C GLN A 81 18.04 14.60 3.97
N LYS A 82 18.07 13.26 3.98
CA LYS A 82 16.96 12.42 3.53
C LYS A 82 15.88 12.17 4.60
N ASN A 83 16.12 12.56 5.85
CA ASN A 83 15.25 12.25 6.99
C ASN A 83 13.80 12.73 6.83
N SER A 84 13.59 13.95 6.32
CA SER A 84 12.24 14.50 6.12
C SER A 84 11.41 13.65 5.15
N THR A 85 12.04 13.25 4.03
CA THR A 85 11.42 12.37 3.04
C THR A 85 11.20 10.97 3.64
N PHE A 86 12.18 10.41 4.34
CA PHE A 86 12.06 9.13 5.02
C PHE A 86 10.85 9.11 5.96
N ILE A 87 10.73 10.08 6.87
CA ILE A 87 9.62 10.19 7.84
C ILE A 87 8.27 10.29 7.11
N GLN A 88 8.18 11.10 6.05
CA GLN A 88 6.95 11.24 5.28
C GLN A 88 6.55 9.91 4.63
N THR A 89 7.52 9.17 4.10
CA THR A 89 7.30 7.92 3.38
C THR A 89 6.90 6.79 4.35
N VAL A 90 7.57 6.68 5.49
CA VAL A 90 7.22 5.76 6.59
C VAL A 90 5.81 6.02 7.11
N ARG A 91 5.43 7.30 7.27
CA ARG A 91 4.08 7.67 7.75
C ARG A 91 2.98 7.19 6.81
N VAL A 92 3.22 7.22 5.50
CA VAL A 92 2.26 6.73 4.50
C VAL A 92 2.12 5.20 4.56
N LEU A 93 3.22 4.48 4.76
CA LEU A 93 3.23 3.01 4.79
C LEU A 93 2.69 2.42 6.09
N LYS A 94 2.69 3.18 7.20
CA LYS A 94 2.12 2.76 8.48
C LYS A 94 0.58 2.60 8.46
N ARG A 95 -0.10 3.15 7.45
CA ARG A 95 -1.58 3.17 7.37
C ARG A 95 -2.19 1.83 7.02
#